data_AF-A0A8F3AGS5-F1
#
_entry.id   AF-A0A8F3AGS5-F1
#
_cell.length_a   1.000
_cell.length_b   1.000
_cell.length_c   1.000
_cell.angle_alpha   90.00
_cell.angle_beta   90.00
_cell.angle_gamma   90.00
#
_symmetry.space_group_name_H-M   'P 1'
#
loop_
_entity.id
_entity.type
_entity.pdbx_description
1 polymer ?
#
loop_
_entity_poly.entity_id
_entity_poly.type
_entity_poly.pdbx_seq_one_letter_code
_entity_poly.pdbx_strand_id
1 'polypeptide(L)'
;MTAIIQKPAPSFKKTAVVDGVFEEVSLEQYKGKWVLLAFIPLAFTFVCPTEIIAYSDAVKKFADKDVQVLFASTDSEYSLLAWTNVARKDGGLGPVNIPLLADTNHTLSRDYGVLIEEEGVALRGIFLIDPKGVLRQITINDLPVGRSVDESLRLVDAFQFTEKYGEVCPANWQEGSETIKPDVKNSKEYFGKETLFYQFAVESQVFFKSKYTYALVNIKPLVPGHVLVVPLRTSVLRFGDLTPSESTDYMNSLQLIQGLIRKVYKADALNIAIQDGPEAGQSVPHLHTHLIPRYKTDGYGDGIYQRLEKTDLAAAYEDFFARKEVFQKEGGFNAPDDASRSPRSAEEMAKEADFLRAELEKYEAEVAAKN
;
A
#
# COMPACT_ATOMS: atom_id res chain seq x y z
N MET A 1 -15.02 28.07 21.09
CA MET A 1 -15.96 27.01 20.62
C MET A 1 -15.08 25.90 20.09
N THR A 2 -15.20 24.66 20.57
CA THR A 2 -14.25 23.60 20.19
C THR A 2 -14.40 23.19 18.72
N ALA A 3 -13.29 22.91 18.05
CA ALA A 3 -13.25 22.40 16.68
C ALA A 3 -14.06 21.10 16.49
N ILE A 4 -14.99 21.10 15.53
CA ILE A 4 -15.89 19.96 15.24
C ILE A 4 -15.90 19.72 13.72
N ILE A 5 -15.71 18.46 13.30
CA ILE A 5 -15.76 18.07 11.89
C ILE A 5 -17.13 18.42 11.29
N GLN A 6 -17.14 18.82 10.00
CA GLN A 6 -18.30 19.34 9.26
C GLN A 6 -18.79 20.74 9.68
N LYS A 7 -18.17 21.37 10.68
CA LYS A 7 -18.45 22.77 11.06
C LYS A 7 -17.34 23.69 10.56
N PRO A 8 -17.60 25.01 10.42
CA PRO A 8 -16.54 25.97 10.18
C PRO A 8 -15.42 25.80 11.21
N ALA A 9 -14.18 25.78 10.75
CA ALA A 9 -13.02 25.71 11.62
C ALA A 9 -12.94 27.00 12.48
N PRO A 10 -12.52 26.92 13.76
CA PRO A 10 -12.38 28.12 14.58
C PRO A 10 -11.43 29.13 13.92
N SER A 11 -11.90 30.36 13.76
CA SER A 11 -11.12 31.45 13.19
C SER A 11 -9.96 31.79 14.09
N PHE A 12 -8.80 32.10 13.51
CA PHE A 12 -7.66 32.58 14.27
C PHE A 12 -6.91 33.69 13.54
N LYS A 13 -6.16 34.44 14.34
CA LYS A 13 -5.24 35.49 13.90
C LYS A 13 -4.09 35.55 14.90
N LYS A 14 -2.88 35.24 14.46
CA LYS A 14 -1.69 35.07 15.31
C LYS A 14 -0.44 35.61 14.65
N THR A 15 0.50 36.05 15.45
CA THR A 15 1.88 36.30 15.00
C THR A 15 2.52 34.96 14.66
N ALA A 16 3.22 34.90 13.53
CA ALA A 16 3.94 33.72 13.09
C ALA A 16 5.35 34.09 12.62
N VAL A 17 6.27 33.14 12.72
CA VAL A 17 7.57 33.21 12.05
C VAL A 17 7.39 32.68 10.63
N VAL A 18 7.62 33.52 9.63
CA VAL A 18 7.55 33.20 8.20
C VAL A 18 8.86 33.66 7.57
N ASP A 19 9.63 32.74 6.97
CA ASP A 19 10.92 33.04 6.34
C ASP A 19 11.88 33.88 7.21
N GLY A 20 11.86 33.64 8.53
CA GLY A 20 12.72 34.32 9.51
C GLY A 20 12.26 35.72 9.93
N VAL A 21 11.08 36.18 9.48
CA VAL A 21 10.45 37.44 9.90
C VAL A 21 9.14 37.20 10.62
N PHE A 22 8.68 38.19 11.39
CA PHE A 22 7.38 38.13 12.07
C PHE A 22 6.29 38.66 11.16
N GLU A 23 5.28 37.83 10.91
CA GLU A 23 4.10 38.18 10.13
C GLU A 23 2.82 37.83 10.87
N GLU A 24 1.73 38.46 10.46
CA GLU A 24 0.40 38.18 11.01
C GLU A 24 -0.35 37.21 10.10
N VAL A 25 -0.60 36.00 10.62
CA VAL A 25 -1.26 34.92 9.89
C VAL A 25 -2.66 34.70 10.44
N SER A 26 -3.64 34.56 9.54
CA SER A 26 -5.04 34.30 9.88
C SER A 26 -5.65 33.25 8.96
N LEU A 27 -6.68 32.56 9.45
CA LEU A 27 -7.37 31.55 8.63
C LEU A 27 -8.02 32.15 7.37
N GLU A 28 -8.53 33.39 7.44
CA GLU A 28 -9.21 34.05 6.30
C GLU A 28 -8.27 34.28 5.11
N GLN A 29 -6.96 34.47 5.35
CA GLN A 29 -5.97 34.63 4.26
C GLN A 29 -5.88 33.39 3.35
N TYR A 30 -6.30 32.23 3.85
CA TYR A 30 -6.24 30.96 3.13
C TYR A 30 -7.58 30.52 2.54
N LYS A 31 -8.57 31.43 2.49
CA LYS A 31 -9.85 31.14 1.86
C LYS A 31 -9.67 30.71 0.40
N GLY A 32 -10.37 29.66 0.01
CA GLY A 32 -10.23 29.05 -1.31
C GLY A 32 -9.08 28.04 -1.42
N LYS A 33 -8.27 27.85 -0.37
CA LYS A 33 -7.21 26.84 -0.31
C LYS A 33 -7.46 25.84 0.81
N TRP A 34 -6.88 24.66 0.69
CA TRP A 34 -6.82 23.72 1.80
C TRP A 34 -5.82 24.21 2.85
N VAL A 35 -6.11 23.98 4.13
CA VAL A 35 -5.19 24.31 5.24
C VAL A 35 -5.01 23.08 6.12
N LEU A 36 -3.75 22.70 6.35
CA LEU A 36 -3.34 21.74 7.37
C LEU A 36 -2.74 22.52 8.53
N LEU A 37 -3.49 22.63 9.63
CA LEU A 37 -3.03 23.26 10.87
C LEU A 37 -2.58 22.17 11.84
N ALA A 38 -1.30 22.15 12.18
CA ALA A 38 -0.70 21.23 13.12
C ALA A 38 -0.29 21.94 14.41
N PHE A 39 -0.50 21.30 15.54
CA PHE A 39 -0.05 21.72 16.86
C PHE A 39 1.11 20.86 17.33
N ILE A 40 2.08 21.46 17.99
CA ILE A 40 3.13 20.75 18.74
C ILE A 40 3.13 21.23 20.21
N PRO A 41 3.59 20.40 21.15
CA PRO A 41 3.65 20.78 22.56
C PRO A 41 4.50 22.02 22.84
N LEU A 42 5.80 21.95 22.54
CA LEU A 42 6.78 22.99 22.88
C LEU A 42 7.99 22.97 21.94
N ALA A 43 8.55 24.16 21.69
CA ALA A 43 9.86 24.34 21.07
C ALA A 43 10.99 23.73 21.92
N PHE A 44 12.13 23.40 21.29
CA PHE A 44 13.32 22.85 21.94
C PHE A 44 13.10 21.52 22.69
N THR A 45 12.12 20.72 22.26
CA THR A 45 11.86 19.36 22.76
C THR A 45 12.19 18.30 21.71
N PHE A 46 11.84 17.02 21.95
CA PHE A 46 12.43 15.88 21.24
C PHE A 46 11.71 15.51 19.93
N VAL A 47 10.40 15.28 19.97
CA VAL A 47 9.61 14.83 18.80
C VAL A 47 9.16 16.01 17.94
N CYS A 48 8.91 17.18 18.54
CA CYS A 48 8.45 18.38 17.86
C CYS A 48 9.32 18.82 16.66
N PRO A 49 10.67 18.86 16.75
CA PRO A 49 11.48 19.25 15.61
C PRO A 49 11.40 18.23 14.46
N THR A 50 11.26 16.94 14.77
CA THR A 50 11.19 15.90 13.72
C THR A 50 9.92 16.05 12.88
N GLU A 51 8.79 16.40 13.50
CA GLU A 51 7.54 16.67 12.79
C GLU A 51 7.63 17.93 11.92
N ILE A 52 8.05 19.07 12.49
CA ILE A 52 8.19 20.33 11.73
C ILE A 52 9.12 20.16 10.54
N ILE A 53 10.27 19.51 10.74
CA ILE A 53 11.25 19.25 9.67
C ILE A 53 10.64 18.36 8.59
N ALA A 54 9.98 17.26 8.96
CA ALA A 54 9.39 16.34 7.98
C ALA A 54 8.30 17.02 7.12
N TYR A 55 7.44 17.85 7.73
CA TYR A 55 6.44 18.62 6.99
C TYR A 55 7.06 19.75 6.15
N SER A 56 8.09 20.43 6.67
CA SER A 56 8.80 21.48 5.93
C SER A 56 9.51 20.92 4.70
N ASP A 57 10.18 19.76 4.83
CA ASP A 57 10.88 19.11 3.72
C ASP A 57 9.86 18.55 2.68
N ALA A 58 8.65 18.19 3.13
CA ALA A 58 7.56 17.73 2.27
C ALA A 58 6.61 18.85 1.79
N VAL A 59 6.83 20.13 2.18
CA VAL A 59 5.86 21.22 1.96
C VAL A 59 5.47 21.40 0.49
N LYS A 60 6.41 21.13 -0.43
CA LYS A 60 6.16 21.20 -1.87
C LYS A 60 5.07 20.22 -2.30
N LYS A 61 5.03 19.01 -1.75
CA LYS A 61 3.99 18.01 -2.05
C LYS A 61 2.59 18.50 -1.65
N PHE A 62 2.50 19.27 -0.57
CA PHE A 62 1.26 19.91 -0.12
C PHE A 62 0.89 21.09 -1.02
N ALA A 63 1.88 21.94 -1.35
CA ALA A 63 1.68 23.10 -2.22
C ALA A 63 1.23 22.70 -3.64
N ASP A 64 1.79 21.62 -4.20
CA ASP A 64 1.39 21.06 -5.50
C ASP A 64 -0.07 20.58 -5.51
N LYS A 65 -0.67 20.36 -4.33
CA LYS A 65 -2.07 19.99 -4.10
C LYS A 65 -2.91 21.17 -3.56
N ASP A 66 -2.40 22.40 -3.63
CA ASP A 66 -3.05 23.63 -3.12
C ASP A 66 -3.40 23.56 -1.61
N VAL A 67 -2.52 22.93 -0.83
CA VAL A 67 -2.61 22.85 0.64
C VAL A 67 -1.54 23.75 1.29
N GLN A 68 -1.97 24.57 2.24
CA GLN A 68 -1.11 25.39 3.09
C GLN A 68 -0.87 24.68 4.41
N VAL A 69 0.39 24.51 4.80
CA VAL A 69 0.77 23.83 6.05
C VAL A 69 1.20 24.87 7.08
N LEU A 70 0.60 24.82 8.27
CA LEU A 70 0.85 25.74 9.37
C LEU A 70 1.16 24.93 10.64
N PHE A 71 2.16 25.35 11.41
CA PHE A 71 2.44 24.77 12.72
C PHE A 71 2.19 25.80 13.83
N ALA A 72 1.67 25.38 14.97
CA ALA A 72 1.39 26.22 16.12
C ALA A 72 1.90 25.57 17.42
N SER A 73 2.33 26.40 18.37
CA SER A 73 2.61 26.00 19.75
C SER A 73 2.29 27.14 20.71
N THR A 74 2.32 26.88 22.02
CA THR A 74 2.11 27.93 23.04
C THR A 74 3.35 28.81 23.26
N ASP A 75 4.44 28.56 22.53
CA ASP A 75 5.65 29.37 22.57
C ASP A 75 5.46 30.78 21.96
N SER A 76 6.34 31.70 22.32
CA SER A 76 6.41 33.01 21.68
C SER A 76 7.05 32.96 20.29
N GLU A 77 6.74 33.93 19.44
CA GLU A 77 7.37 34.13 18.14
C GLU A 77 8.89 34.26 18.24
N TYR A 78 9.41 34.83 19.33
CA TYR A 78 10.84 34.94 19.61
C TYR A 78 11.48 33.58 19.87
N SER A 79 10.82 32.71 20.64
CA SER A 79 11.28 31.35 20.88
C SER A 79 11.30 30.53 19.59
N LEU A 80 10.26 30.66 18.77
CA LEU A 80 10.15 29.98 17.48
C LEU A 80 11.25 30.45 16.50
N LEU A 81 11.51 31.76 16.41
CA LEU A 81 12.58 32.32 15.58
C LEU A 81 13.98 31.91 16.10
N ALA A 82 14.19 31.91 17.41
CA ALA A 82 15.42 31.40 17.99
C ALA A 82 15.64 29.92 17.61
N TRP A 83 14.57 29.13 17.60
CA TRP A 83 14.63 27.71 17.28
C TRP A 83 14.96 27.43 15.80
N THR A 84 14.49 28.29 14.88
CA THR A 84 14.88 28.22 13.45
C THR A 84 16.36 28.55 13.23
N ASN A 85 16.98 29.29 14.15
CA ASN A 85 18.41 29.65 14.09
C ASN A 85 19.34 28.58 14.68
N VAL A 86 18.81 27.57 15.37
CA VAL A 86 19.59 26.43 15.87
C VAL A 86 19.70 25.36 14.78
N ALA A 87 20.89 24.77 14.63
CA ALA A 87 21.12 23.73 13.63
C ALA A 87 20.35 22.44 13.97
N ARG A 88 19.89 21.73 12.92
CA ARG A 88 19.13 20.46 13.07
C ARG A 88 19.86 19.41 13.92
N LYS A 89 21.19 19.31 13.77
CA LYS A 89 22.04 18.38 14.53
C LYS A 89 22.05 18.65 16.04
N ASP A 90 21.74 19.88 16.44
CA ASP A 90 21.75 20.35 17.83
C ASP A 90 20.31 20.43 18.40
N GLY A 91 19.33 19.80 17.72
CA GLY A 91 17.91 19.81 18.13
C GLY A 91 17.12 21.05 17.68
N GLY A 92 17.70 21.89 16.82
CA GLY A 92 17.03 23.01 16.18
C GLY A 92 16.21 22.63 14.94
N LEU A 93 15.54 23.61 14.34
CA LEU A 93 14.80 23.40 13.09
C LEU A 93 15.66 23.66 11.84
N GLY A 94 16.64 24.55 11.95
CA GLY A 94 17.26 25.20 10.79
C GLY A 94 16.23 25.98 9.95
N PRO A 95 16.54 26.28 8.67
CA PRO A 95 15.59 26.87 7.75
C PRO A 95 14.37 25.97 7.56
N VAL A 96 13.18 26.54 7.74
CA VAL A 96 11.89 25.88 7.53
C VAL A 96 11.01 26.76 6.64
N ASN A 97 10.23 26.11 5.78
CA ASN A 97 9.40 26.75 4.76
C ASN A 97 7.91 26.74 5.13
N ILE A 98 7.61 26.67 6.43
CA ILE A 98 6.25 26.62 6.97
C ILE A 98 6.08 27.68 8.06
N PRO A 99 4.96 28.42 8.07
CA PRO A 99 4.68 29.37 9.15
C PRO A 99 4.60 28.69 10.51
N LEU A 100 5.28 29.27 11.51
CA LEU A 100 5.23 28.85 12.91
C LEU A 100 4.46 29.87 13.75
N LEU A 101 3.21 29.57 14.08
CA LEU A 101 2.28 30.44 14.81
C LEU A 101 2.56 30.39 16.33
N ALA A 102 2.58 31.57 16.95
CA ALA A 102 2.72 31.73 18.39
C ALA A 102 1.35 31.85 19.07
N ASP A 103 0.98 30.86 19.90
CA ASP A 103 -0.26 30.83 20.67
C ASP A 103 -0.04 31.20 22.15
N THR A 104 0.63 32.31 22.42
CA THR A 104 1.04 32.72 23.78
C THR A 104 -0.09 32.97 24.77
N ASN A 105 -1.32 33.19 24.30
CA ASN A 105 -2.51 33.36 25.14
C ASN A 105 -3.41 32.11 25.19
N HIS A 106 -2.95 31.01 24.57
CA HIS A 106 -3.59 29.71 24.52
C HIS A 106 -4.99 29.71 23.88
N THR A 107 -5.39 30.76 23.16
CA THR A 107 -6.75 30.82 22.59
C THR A 107 -6.88 29.87 21.40
N LEU A 108 -5.83 29.73 20.58
CA LEU A 108 -5.88 28.88 19.39
C LEU A 108 -5.94 27.40 19.78
N SER A 109 -5.02 26.94 20.63
CA SER A 109 -4.98 25.57 21.15
C SER A 109 -6.26 25.20 21.89
N ARG A 110 -6.84 26.14 22.67
CA ARG A 110 -8.12 25.93 23.36
C ARG A 110 -9.31 25.85 22.41
N ASP A 111 -9.40 26.74 21.41
CA ASP A 111 -10.48 26.71 20.42
C ASP A 111 -10.42 25.45 19.53
N TYR A 112 -9.23 24.91 19.30
CA TYR A 112 -9.03 23.64 18.60
C TYR A 112 -9.12 22.41 19.53
N GLY A 113 -9.32 22.60 20.84
CA GLY A 113 -9.55 21.52 21.80
C GLY A 113 -8.34 20.65 22.09
N VAL A 114 -7.12 21.19 21.92
CA VAL A 114 -5.85 20.45 22.10
C VAL A 114 -5.01 20.97 23.25
N LEU A 115 -5.42 22.04 23.92
CA LEU A 115 -4.70 22.55 25.10
C LEU A 115 -4.87 21.61 26.30
N ILE A 116 -3.75 21.21 26.90
CA ILE A 116 -3.71 20.62 28.24
C ILE A 116 -3.66 21.78 29.24
N GLU A 117 -4.80 22.08 29.88
CA GLU A 117 -4.95 23.27 30.73
C GLU A 117 -4.00 23.24 31.94
N GLU A 118 -3.69 22.05 32.45
CA GLU A 118 -2.82 21.83 33.61
C GLU A 118 -1.34 22.06 33.28
N GLU A 119 -0.93 21.84 32.03
CA GLU A 119 0.46 21.91 31.58
C GLU A 119 0.76 23.16 30.74
N GLY A 120 -0.27 23.80 30.17
CA GLY A 120 -0.10 24.98 29.30
C GLY A 120 0.52 24.65 27.94
N VAL A 121 0.42 23.39 27.50
CA VAL A 121 0.96 22.90 26.22
C VAL A 121 -0.14 22.29 25.36
N ALA A 122 0.06 22.27 24.05
CA ALA A 122 -0.87 21.60 23.14
C ALA A 122 -0.53 20.11 22.96
N LEU A 123 -1.54 19.25 22.89
CA LEU A 123 -1.45 17.92 22.31
C LEU A 123 -1.04 18.01 20.84
N ARG A 124 -0.61 16.87 20.28
CA ARG A 124 -0.22 16.76 18.87
C ARG A 124 -1.46 16.66 17.97
N GLY A 125 -2.16 17.79 17.79
CA GLY A 125 -3.35 17.91 16.93
C GLY A 125 -3.03 18.27 15.48
N ILE A 126 -3.56 17.57 14.48
CA ILE A 126 -3.61 18.00 13.07
C ILE A 126 -5.07 18.20 12.69
N PHE A 127 -5.33 19.31 11.99
CA PHE A 127 -6.64 19.71 11.53
C PHE A 127 -6.57 20.01 10.03
N LEU A 128 -7.36 19.29 9.24
CA LEU A 128 -7.48 19.52 7.80
C LEU A 128 -8.75 20.33 7.52
N ILE A 129 -8.58 21.54 7.01
CA ILE A 129 -9.62 22.52 6.72
C ILE A 129 -9.72 22.67 5.21
N ASP A 130 -10.94 22.65 4.69
CA ASP A 130 -11.17 22.75 3.24
C ASP A 130 -11.19 24.20 2.72
N PRO A 131 -11.24 24.42 1.39
CA PRO A 131 -11.32 25.75 0.78
C PRO A 131 -12.51 26.61 1.22
N LYS A 132 -13.55 26.00 1.78
CA LYS A 132 -14.77 26.66 2.29
C LYS A 132 -14.64 27.02 3.77
N GLY A 133 -13.49 26.73 4.39
CA GLY A 133 -13.23 26.97 5.82
C GLY A 133 -13.89 25.93 6.74
N VAL A 134 -14.32 24.78 6.21
CA VAL A 134 -14.98 23.71 6.98
C VAL A 134 -13.95 22.66 7.39
N LEU A 135 -13.98 22.28 8.66
CA LEU A 135 -13.09 21.26 9.19
C LEU A 135 -13.50 19.86 8.68
N ARG A 136 -12.55 19.13 8.10
CA ARG A 136 -12.77 17.82 7.48
C ARG A 136 -12.20 16.65 8.29
N GLN A 137 -11.07 16.86 8.96
CA GLN A 137 -10.36 15.79 9.64
C GLN A 137 -9.61 16.31 10.86
N ILE A 138 -9.54 15.47 11.90
CA ILE A 138 -8.82 15.72 13.14
C ILE A 138 -7.99 14.46 13.49
N THR A 139 -6.69 14.63 13.69
CA THR A 139 -5.82 13.63 14.34
C THR A 139 -5.27 14.24 15.61
N ILE A 140 -5.44 13.58 16.77
CA ILE A 140 -4.83 14.03 18.03
C ILE A 140 -4.03 12.85 18.59
N ASN A 141 -2.71 13.03 18.63
CA ASN A 141 -1.81 12.09 19.29
C ASN A 141 -1.46 12.60 20.70
N ASP A 142 -1.21 11.66 21.60
CA ASP A 142 -0.54 11.93 22.86
C ASP A 142 0.91 12.43 22.63
N LEU A 143 1.51 13.05 23.64
CA LEU A 143 2.82 13.69 23.59
C LEU A 143 3.98 12.80 23.07
N PRO A 144 4.10 11.50 23.38
CA PRO A 144 5.28 10.72 23.02
C PRO A 144 5.28 10.21 21.56
N VAL A 145 4.17 10.30 20.82
CA VAL A 145 4.04 9.67 19.49
C VAL A 145 3.84 10.72 18.39
N GLY A 146 4.84 10.86 17.52
CA GLY A 146 4.78 11.73 16.34
C GLY A 146 3.76 11.27 15.27
N ARG A 147 3.37 12.19 14.39
CA ARG A 147 2.38 11.95 13.32
C ARG A 147 3.06 11.68 11.97
N SER A 148 2.29 11.11 11.04
CA SER A 148 2.78 10.71 9.71
C SER A 148 2.44 11.75 8.66
N VAL A 149 3.47 12.20 7.91
CA VAL A 149 3.31 13.07 6.74
C VAL A 149 2.54 12.37 5.61
N ASP A 150 2.83 11.08 5.39
CA ASP A 150 2.21 10.31 4.31
C ASP A 150 0.72 10.11 4.54
N GLU A 151 0.30 9.91 5.80
CA GLU A 151 -1.13 9.81 6.12
C GLU A 151 -1.84 11.16 5.91
N SER A 152 -1.21 12.27 6.26
CA SER A 152 -1.77 13.59 5.98
C SER A 152 -1.90 13.87 4.48
N LEU A 153 -0.92 13.49 3.66
CA LEU A 153 -1.03 13.57 2.21
C LEU A 153 -2.15 12.67 1.67
N ARG A 154 -2.24 11.42 2.16
CA ARG A 154 -3.31 10.48 1.76
C ARG A 154 -4.70 11.03 2.07
N LEU A 155 -4.88 11.68 3.23
CA LEU A 155 -6.14 12.29 3.62
C LEU A 155 -6.48 13.51 2.75
N VAL A 156 -5.51 14.36 2.43
CA VAL A 156 -5.68 15.46 1.45
C VAL A 156 -6.19 14.89 0.12
N ASP A 157 -5.53 13.86 -0.41
CA ASP A 157 -5.89 13.23 -1.67
C ASP A 157 -7.31 12.68 -1.64
N ALA A 158 -7.68 11.99 -0.56
CA ALA A 158 -9.00 11.41 -0.40
C ALA A 158 -10.08 12.49 -0.38
N PHE A 159 -9.91 13.56 0.40
CA PHE A 159 -10.90 14.63 0.48
C PHE A 159 -11.02 15.40 -0.84
N GLN A 160 -9.91 15.72 -1.50
CA GLN A 160 -9.94 16.35 -2.82
C GLN A 160 -10.61 15.46 -3.88
N PHE A 161 -10.36 14.15 -3.84
CA PHE A 161 -11.00 13.18 -4.72
C PHE A 161 -12.52 13.17 -4.51
N THR A 162 -12.97 13.02 -3.26
CA THR A 162 -14.41 12.99 -2.94
C THR A 162 -15.11 14.30 -3.32
N GLU A 163 -14.48 15.45 -3.13
CA GLU A 163 -15.05 16.75 -3.56
C GLU A 163 -15.14 16.86 -5.08
N LYS A 164 -14.16 16.34 -5.81
CA LYS A 164 -14.12 16.40 -7.28
C LYS A 164 -15.10 15.44 -7.95
N TYR A 165 -15.22 14.21 -7.46
CA TYR A 165 -15.96 13.14 -8.15
C TYR A 165 -17.28 12.76 -7.48
N GLY A 166 -17.51 13.13 -6.22
CA GLY A 166 -18.71 12.75 -5.47
C GLY A 166 -18.78 11.26 -5.10
N GLU A 167 -17.71 10.51 -5.34
CA GLU A 167 -17.53 9.13 -4.88
C GLU A 167 -16.90 9.10 -3.49
N VAL A 168 -16.98 7.98 -2.78
CA VAL A 168 -16.38 7.81 -1.45
C VAL A 168 -15.16 6.90 -1.51
N CYS A 169 -14.16 7.24 -0.69
CA CYS A 169 -12.91 6.52 -0.58
C CYS A 169 -13.02 5.40 0.49
N PRO A 170 -12.78 4.13 0.14
CA PRO A 170 -12.78 3.02 1.10
C PRO A 170 -11.60 3.08 2.10
N ALA A 171 -11.59 2.16 3.06
CA ALA A 171 -10.48 2.03 4.01
C ALA A 171 -9.15 1.79 3.27
N ASN A 172 -8.08 2.43 3.74
CA ASN A 172 -6.73 2.37 3.15
C ASN A 172 -6.65 2.81 1.69
N TRP A 173 -7.61 3.62 1.22
CA TRP A 173 -7.61 4.19 -0.12
C TRP A 173 -6.36 5.07 -0.34
N GLN A 174 -5.78 4.94 -1.53
CA GLN A 174 -4.70 5.75 -2.06
C GLN A 174 -5.08 6.20 -3.49
N GLU A 175 -4.43 7.24 -4.00
CA GLU A 175 -4.65 7.70 -5.37
C GLU A 175 -4.54 6.55 -6.39
N GLY A 176 -5.55 6.41 -7.26
CA GLY A 176 -5.66 5.31 -8.22
C GLY A 176 -6.34 4.04 -7.69
N SER A 177 -6.61 3.94 -6.38
CA SER A 177 -7.39 2.83 -5.81
C SER A 177 -8.87 2.95 -6.18
N GLU A 178 -9.57 1.82 -6.14
CA GLU A 178 -11.01 1.76 -6.39
C GLU A 178 -11.82 2.53 -5.35
N THR A 179 -12.97 3.03 -5.79
CA THR A 179 -13.86 3.92 -5.04
C THR A 179 -15.29 3.42 -5.10
N ILE A 180 -16.15 3.97 -4.25
CA ILE A 180 -17.54 3.53 -4.13
C ILE A 180 -18.44 4.70 -4.51
N LYS A 181 -19.34 4.50 -5.47
CA LYS A 181 -20.46 5.43 -5.71
C LYS A 181 -21.43 5.32 -4.52
N PRO A 182 -21.73 6.40 -3.78
CA PRO A 182 -22.52 6.36 -2.55
C PRO A 182 -24.03 6.19 -2.83
N ASP A 183 -24.40 5.10 -3.48
CA ASP A 183 -25.76 4.69 -3.79
C ASP A 183 -25.88 3.16 -3.62
N VAL A 184 -27.03 2.68 -3.12
CA VAL A 184 -27.26 1.26 -2.81
C VAL A 184 -27.15 0.37 -4.05
N LYS A 185 -27.55 0.87 -5.22
CA LYS A 185 -27.48 0.10 -6.47
C LYS A 185 -26.07 0.14 -7.04
N ASN A 186 -25.48 1.33 -7.14
CA ASN A 186 -24.19 1.51 -7.78
C ASN A 186 -23.01 1.01 -6.93
N SER A 187 -23.12 1.02 -5.60
CA SER A 187 -22.09 0.45 -4.72
C SER A 187 -21.84 -1.04 -4.95
N LYS A 188 -22.82 -1.78 -5.49
CA LYS A 188 -22.65 -3.18 -5.89
C LYS A 188 -21.61 -3.37 -6.99
N GLU A 189 -21.29 -2.34 -7.77
CA GLU A 189 -20.19 -2.38 -8.73
C GLU A 189 -18.83 -2.56 -8.03
N TYR A 190 -18.67 -1.98 -6.83
CA TYR A 190 -17.47 -2.17 -6.02
C TYR A 190 -17.50 -3.51 -5.29
N PHE A 191 -18.63 -3.86 -4.67
CA PHE A 191 -18.74 -5.09 -3.85
C PHE A 191 -18.93 -6.38 -4.66
N GLY A 192 -19.44 -6.29 -5.88
CA GLY A 192 -19.78 -7.43 -6.74
C GLY A 192 -18.73 -7.77 -7.78
N LYS A 193 -17.50 -7.23 -7.66
CA LYS A 193 -16.42 -7.59 -8.57
C LYS A 193 -16.02 -9.04 -8.39
N GLU A 194 -16.31 -9.83 -9.42
CA GLU A 194 -15.82 -11.19 -9.54
C GLU A 194 -14.29 -11.18 -9.59
N THR A 195 -13.66 -12.14 -8.92
CA THR A 195 -12.22 -12.36 -9.05
C THR A 195 -11.95 -12.92 -10.45
N LEU A 196 -11.15 -12.19 -11.23
CA LEU A 196 -10.77 -12.56 -12.59
C LEU A 196 -9.34 -13.08 -12.63
N PHE A 197 -9.13 -14.22 -13.30
CA PHE A 197 -7.83 -14.64 -13.79
C PHE A 197 -7.71 -14.20 -15.25
N TYR A 198 -6.98 -13.11 -15.51
CA TYR A 198 -6.98 -12.37 -16.76
C TYR A 198 -8.39 -11.91 -17.20
N GLN A 199 -9.13 -12.77 -17.90
CA GLN A 199 -10.49 -12.53 -18.39
C GLN A 199 -11.49 -13.59 -17.91
N PHE A 200 -11.02 -14.61 -17.18
CA PHE A 200 -11.83 -15.74 -16.72
C PHE A 200 -12.31 -15.49 -15.30
N ALA A 201 -13.62 -15.53 -15.07
CA ALA A 201 -14.17 -15.50 -13.72
C ALA A 201 -13.81 -16.79 -12.97
N VAL A 202 -13.13 -16.65 -11.82
CA VAL A 202 -12.58 -17.78 -11.07
C VAL A 202 -13.04 -17.84 -9.61
N GLU A 203 -14.08 -17.10 -9.23
CA GLU A 203 -14.49 -16.91 -7.83
C GLU A 203 -14.65 -18.24 -7.06
N SER A 204 -15.27 -19.26 -7.68
CA SER A 204 -15.48 -20.56 -7.03
C SER A 204 -14.21 -21.41 -6.91
N GLN A 205 -13.12 -21.06 -7.59
CA GLN A 205 -11.82 -21.72 -7.47
C GLN A 205 -10.91 -21.05 -6.44
N VAL A 206 -11.26 -19.83 -5.98
CA VAL A 206 -10.46 -19.05 -5.04
C VAL A 206 -10.64 -19.57 -3.62
N PHE A 207 -9.53 -19.92 -2.96
CA PHE A 207 -9.53 -20.36 -1.56
C PHE A 207 -8.85 -19.36 -0.61
N PHE A 208 -8.18 -18.34 -1.16
CA PHE A 208 -7.52 -17.28 -0.39
C PHE A 208 -7.56 -15.96 -1.16
N LYS A 209 -7.74 -14.85 -0.44
CA LYS A 209 -7.71 -13.49 -0.99
C LYS A 209 -7.16 -12.51 0.06
N SER A 210 -6.12 -11.77 -0.31
CA SER A 210 -5.53 -10.67 0.45
C SER A 210 -5.90 -9.33 -0.20
N LYS A 211 -5.19 -8.25 0.17
CA LYS A 211 -5.44 -6.90 -0.38
C LYS A 211 -5.15 -6.83 -1.88
N TYR A 212 -4.09 -7.49 -2.35
CA TYR A 212 -3.64 -7.40 -3.74
C TYR A 212 -3.47 -8.76 -4.42
N THR A 213 -3.64 -9.86 -3.71
CA THR A 213 -3.32 -11.20 -4.18
C THR A 213 -4.46 -12.16 -3.87
N TYR A 214 -4.60 -13.21 -4.66
CA TYR A 214 -5.48 -14.32 -4.36
C TYR A 214 -4.82 -15.64 -4.76
N ALA A 215 -5.29 -16.74 -4.18
CA ALA A 215 -4.85 -18.07 -4.57
C ALA A 215 -6.04 -18.93 -4.99
N LEU A 216 -5.82 -19.69 -6.07
CA LEU A 216 -6.85 -20.55 -6.66
C LEU A 216 -6.31 -21.96 -6.95
N VAL A 217 -7.21 -22.93 -6.99
CA VAL A 217 -6.89 -24.29 -7.41
C VAL A 217 -6.70 -24.36 -8.93
N ASN A 218 -5.71 -25.13 -9.42
CA ASN A 218 -5.40 -25.19 -10.84
C ASN A 218 -6.38 -26.09 -11.62
N ILE A 219 -6.92 -25.65 -12.76
CA ILE A 219 -7.82 -26.47 -13.59
C ILE A 219 -7.16 -27.74 -14.15
N LYS A 220 -5.86 -27.69 -14.45
CA LYS A 220 -5.06 -28.84 -14.95
C LYS A 220 -3.84 -29.06 -14.05
N PRO A 221 -4.03 -29.59 -12.83
CA PRO A 221 -2.94 -29.77 -11.89
C PRO A 221 -1.94 -30.80 -12.41
N LEU A 222 -0.65 -30.57 -12.15
CA LEU A 222 0.41 -31.55 -12.44
C LEU A 222 0.40 -32.69 -11.40
N VAL A 223 0.09 -32.34 -10.15
CA VAL A 223 -0.03 -33.24 -9.01
C VAL A 223 -1.11 -32.69 -8.07
N PRO A 224 -1.72 -33.51 -7.20
CA PRO A 224 -2.60 -33.03 -6.15
C PRO A 224 -1.95 -31.91 -5.33
N GLY A 225 -2.69 -30.84 -5.06
CA GLY A 225 -2.18 -29.66 -4.36
C GLY A 225 -1.40 -28.66 -5.21
N HIS A 226 -1.37 -28.84 -6.53
CA HIS A 226 -0.91 -27.80 -7.46
C HIS A 226 -1.90 -26.63 -7.47
N VAL A 227 -1.48 -25.49 -6.91
CA VAL A 227 -2.27 -24.25 -6.84
C VAL A 227 -1.53 -23.08 -7.48
N LEU A 228 -2.26 -21.99 -7.72
CA LEU A 228 -1.74 -20.76 -8.30
C LEU A 228 -1.87 -19.60 -7.30
N VAL A 229 -0.89 -18.71 -7.27
CA VAL A 229 -0.93 -17.42 -6.55
C VAL A 229 -0.85 -16.28 -7.57
N VAL A 230 -1.82 -15.38 -7.54
CA VAL A 230 -2.11 -14.44 -8.64
C VAL A 230 -2.45 -13.05 -8.06
N PRO A 231 -1.94 -11.94 -8.63
CA PRO A 231 -2.35 -10.61 -8.21
C PRO A 231 -3.78 -10.32 -8.68
N LEU A 232 -4.57 -9.63 -7.84
CA LEU A 232 -5.94 -9.24 -8.15
C LEU A 232 -6.03 -8.29 -9.35
N ARG A 233 -5.01 -7.44 -9.54
CA ARG A 233 -4.94 -6.55 -10.69
C ARG A 233 -4.58 -7.33 -11.96
N THR A 234 -5.54 -7.48 -12.87
CA THR A 234 -5.39 -8.24 -14.13
C THR A 234 -4.47 -7.59 -15.15
N SER A 235 -4.08 -6.32 -14.95
CA SER A 235 -3.09 -5.64 -15.79
C SER A 235 -1.63 -5.95 -15.45
N VAL A 236 -1.38 -6.75 -14.41
CA VAL A 236 -0.03 -7.24 -14.08
C VAL A 236 0.29 -8.43 -14.99
N LEU A 237 0.96 -8.19 -16.11
CA LEU A 237 1.27 -9.24 -17.09
C LEU A 237 2.57 -9.98 -16.71
N ARG A 238 3.51 -9.22 -16.14
CA ARG A 238 4.88 -9.62 -15.82
C ARG A 238 5.18 -9.41 -14.34
N PHE A 239 6.21 -10.10 -13.85
CA PHE A 239 6.63 -9.95 -12.44
C PHE A 239 7.00 -8.50 -12.09
N GLY A 240 7.65 -7.79 -13.02
CA GLY A 240 8.06 -6.39 -12.85
C GLY A 240 6.92 -5.36 -12.85
N ASP A 241 5.69 -5.76 -13.20
CA ASP A 241 4.53 -4.84 -13.24
C ASP A 241 3.91 -4.61 -11.85
N LEU A 242 4.37 -5.33 -10.82
CA LEU A 242 3.93 -5.17 -9.45
C LEU A 242 4.46 -3.87 -8.85
N THR A 243 3.58 -3.11 -8.19
CA THR A 243 3.99 -2.01 -7.31
C THR A 243 4.69 -2.56 -6.06
N PRO A 244 5.47 -1.75 -5.31
CA PRO A 244 6.12 -2.21 -4.08
C PRO A 244 5.15 -2.81 -3.05
N SER A 245 3.94 -2.24 -2.92
CA SER A 245 2.91 -2.74 -2.01
C SER A 245 2.30 -4.05 -2.50
N GLU A 246 2.02 -4.17 -3.80
CA GLU A 246 1.55 -5.42 -4.39
C GLU A 246 2.63 -6.52 -4.28
N SER A 247 3.89 -6.19 -4.54
CA SER A 247 5.01 -7.14 -4.40
C SER A 247 5.16 -7.66 -2.97
N THR A 248 4.99 -6.81 -1.97
CA THR A 248 5.06 -7.22 -0.57
C THR A 248 3.92 -8.17 -0.23
N ASP A 249 2.69 -7.79 -0.57
CA ASP A 249 1.51 -8.63 -0.34
C ASP A 249 1.56 -9.96 -1.12
N TYR A 250 2.05 -9.92 -2.36
CA TYR A 250 2.23 -11.09 -3.22
C TYR A 250 3.22 -12.09 -2.63
N MET A 251 4.38 -11.61 -2.17
CA MET A 251 5.41 -12.46 -1.56
C MET A 251 5.01 -13.01 -0.19
N ASN A 252 4.27 -12.23 0.60
CA ASN A 252 3.72 -12.71 1.87
C ASN A 252 2.65 -13.78 1.65
N SER A 253 1.75 -13.55 0.69
CA SER A 253 0.74 -14.52 0.27
C SER A 253 1.39 -15.80 -0.24
N LEU A 254 2.43 -15.68 -1.07
CA LEU A 254 3.16 -16.84 -1.60
C LEU A 254 3.76 -17.70 -0.49
N GLN A 255 4.39 -17.09 0.52
CA GLN A 255 4.94 -17.79 1.68
C GLN A 255 3.86 -18.50 2.50
N LEU A 256 2.73 -17.81 2.77
CA LEU A 256 1.60 -18.37 3.50
C LEU A 256 1.03 -19.61 2.78
N ILE A 257 0.73 -19.47 1.50
CA ILE A 257 0.14 -20.57 0.71
C ILE A 257 1.14 -21.71 0.51
N GLN A 258 2.41 -21.43 0.31
CA GLN A 258 3.46 -22.46 0.26
C GLN A 258 3.49 -23.28 1.56
N GLY A 259 3.43 -22.63 2.72
CA GLY A 259 3.39 -23.27 4.03
C GLY A 259 2.14 -24.13 4.24
N LEU A 260 0.97 -23.59 3.86
CA LEU A 260 -0.31 -24.29 3.88
C LEU A 260 -0.26 -25.57 3.04
N ILE A 261 0.11 -25.44 1.76
CA ILE A 261 0.11 -26.56 0.81
C ILE A 261 1.09 -27.65 1.27
N ARG A 262 2.28 -27.26 1.76
CA ARG A 262 3.24 -28.21 2.35
C ARG A 262 2.60 -29.02 3.48
N LYS A 263 1.86 -28.37 4.38
CA LYS A 263 1.22 -29.01 5.54
C LYS A 263 0.06 -29.91 5.11
N VAL A 264 -0.89 -29.38 4.35
CA VAL A 264 -2.13 -30.07 3.97
C VAL A 264 -1.83 -31.31 3.14
N TYR A 265 -0.97 -31.20 2.13
CA TYR A 265 -0.62 -32.31 1.25
C TYR A 265 0.57 -33.12 1.74
N LYS A 266 1.10 -32.82 2.94
CA LYS A 266 2.27 -33.48 3.54
C LYS A 266 3.47 -33.54 2.58
N ALA A 267 3.67 -32.47 1.80
CA ALA A 267 4.73 -32.39 0.82
C ALA A 267 6.09 -32.27 1.51
N ASP A 268 7.11 -32.93 0.96
CA ASP A 268 8.49 -32.81 1.44
C ASP A 268 9.12 -31.49 0.99
N ALA A 269 8.76 -31.02 -0.22
CA ALA A 269 9.21 -29.77 -0.83
C ALA A 269 8.15 -29.21 -1.80
N LEU A 270 8.40 -28.03 -2.36
CA LEU A 270 7.57 -27.46 -3.43
C LEU A 270 8.46 -26.89 -4.54
N ASN A 271 8.06 -27.07 -5.80
CA ASN A 271 8.50 -26.18 -6.88
C ASN A 271 7.66 -24.90 -6.81
N ILE A 272 8.34 -23.76 -6.84
CA ILE A 272 7.76 -22.42 -6.91
C ILE A 272 8.20 -21.85 -8.25
N ALA A 273 7.29 -21.74 -9.22
CA ALA A 273 7.64 -21.41 -10.60
C ALA A 273 6.81 -20.24 -11.12
N ILE A 274 7.49 -19.27 -11.74
CA ILE A 274 6.88 -18.14 -12.45
C ILE A 274 7.34 -18.21 -13.90
N GLN A 275 6.41 -18.29 -14.83
CA GLN A 275 6.68 -18.07 -16.25
C GLN A 275 6.46 -16.60 -16.56
N ASP A 276 7.55 -15.84 -16.71
CA ASP A 276 7.50 -14.40 -17.00
C ASP A 276 7.58 -14.14 -18.51
N GLY A 277 6.41 -14.08 -19.16
CA GLY A 277 6.26 -13.84 -20.59
C GLY A 277 6.01 -15.11 -21.43
N PRO A 278 5.47 -14.95 -22.66
CA PRO A 278 5.15 -16.08 -23.54
C PRO A 278 6.34 -17.01 -23.80
N GLU A 279 7.55 -16.45 -23.98
CA GLU A 279 8.78 -17.20 -24.27
C GLU A 279 9.24 -18.06 -23.08
N ALA A 280 8.81 -17.71 -21.87
CA ALA A 280 9.03 -18.52 -20.65
C ALA A 280 7.95 -19.60 -20.45
N GLY A 281 6.99 -19.74 -21.37
CA GLY A 281 5.90 -20.70 -21.30
C GLY A 281 4.65 -20.18 -20.58
N GLN A 282 4.49 -18.86 -20.43
CA GLN A 282 3.30 -18.27 -19.84
C GLN A 282 2.11 -18.38 -20.81
N SER A 283 1.14 -19.24 -20.49
CA SER A 283 -0.03 -19.48 -21.34
C SER A 283 -1.18 -18.49 -21.12
N VAL A 284 -1.29 -17.93 -19.91
CA VAL A 284 -2.28 -16.89 -19.57
C VAL A 284 -1.53 -15.57 -19.33
N PRO A 285 -1.86 -14.48 -20.05
CA PRO A 285 -1.17 -13.20 -19.95
C PRO A 285 -1.59 -12.45 -18.67
N HIS A 286 -1.22 -13.00 -17.53
CA HIS A 286 -1.43 -12.48 -16.18
C HIS A 286 -0.39 -13.16 -15.30
N LEU A 287 0.34 -12.40 -14.49
CA LEU A 287 1.34 -12.96 -13.57
C LEU A 287 0.71 -14.02 -12.68
N HIS A 288 1.28 -15.22 -12.63
CA HIS A 288 0.88 -16.24 -11.69
C HIS A 288 2.06 -17.11 -11.29
N THR A 289 2.12 -17.47 -10.01
CA THR A 289 3.12 -18.40 -9.47
C THR A 289 2.48 -19.75 -9.29
N HIS A 290 3.07 -20.77 -9.88
CA HIS A 290 2.74 -22.17 -9.64
C HIS A 290 3.40 -22.65 -8.35
N LEU A 291 2.59 -23.18 -7.43
CA LEU A 291 3.05 -23.92 -6.27
C LEU A 291 2.74 -25.40 -6.48
N ILE A 292 3.78 -26.22 -6.59
CA ILE A 292 3.66 -27.63 -6.97
C ILE A 292 4.32 -28.49 -5.88
N PRO A 293 3.53 -29.25 -5.08
CA PRO A 293 4.02 -30.22 -4.11
C PRO A 293 4.99 -31.23 -4.69
N ARG A 294 6.05 -31.55 -3.95
CA ARG A 294 7.05 -32.58 -4.29
C ARG A 294 7.30 -33.50 -3.11
N TYR A 295 7.56 -34.77 -3.41
CA TYR A 295 7.80 -35.83 -2.44
C TYR A 295 9.15 -36.49 -2.69
N LYS A 296 9.79 -37.04 -1.64
CA LYS A 296 11.08 -37.76 -1.77
C LYS A 296 11.03 -38.89 -2.78
N THR A 297 9.86 -39.52 -2.94
CA THR A 297 9.59 -40.57 -3.92
C THR A 297 9.66 -40.09 -5.36
N ASP A 298 9.57 -38.78 -5.61
CA ASP A 298 9.68 -38.22 -6.96
C ASP A 298 11.09 -38.34 -7.55
N GLY A 299 12.10 -38.62 -6.70
CA GLY A 299 13.52 -38.56 -7.04
C GLY A 299 14.10 -37.15 -6.88
N TYR A 300 15.40 -37.05 -6.55
CA TYR A 300 16.10 -35.77 -6.36
C TYR A 300 16.69 -35.23 -7.68
N GLY A 301 16.58 -33.91 -7.89
CA GLY A 301 17.37 -33.13 -8.86
C GLY A 301 16.69 -32.81 -10.20
N ASP A 302 17.36 -31.98 -11.01
CA ASP A 302 17.02 -31.56 -12.39
C ASP A 302 16.96 -32.72 -13.42
N GLY A 303 16.86 -33.97 -12.96
CA GLY A 303 16.83 -35.18 -13.80
C GLY A 303 15.59 -35.29 -14.72
N ILE A 304 14.67 -34.33 -14.68
CA ILE A 304 13.59 -34.21 -15.66
C ILE A 304 14.10 -33.64 -17.00
N TYR A 305 15.13 -32.78 -16.97
CA TYR A 305 15.84 -32.31 -18.17
C TYR A 305 16.68 -33.44 -18.79
N GLN A 306 17.29 -34.30 -17.96
CA GLN A 306 18.00 -35.51 -18.44
C GLN A 306 17.08 -36.56 -19.10
N ARG A 307 15.77 -36.52 -18.84
CA ARG A 307 14.77 -37.34 -19.57
C ARG A 307 14.25 -36.66 -20.84
N LEU A 308 14.60 -35.40 -21.07
CA LEU A 308 14.26 -34.62 -22.28
C LEU A 308 15.46 -34.39 -23.22
N GLU A 309 16.69 -34.58 -22.76
CA GLU A 309 17.91 -34.42 -23.57
C GLU A 309 18.75 -35.70 -23.60
N LYS A 310 18.42 -36.63 -24.50
CA LYS A 310 19.47 -37.46 -25.10
C LYS A 310 19.87 -36.79 -26.40
N THR A 311 20.93 -35.98 -26.40
CA THR A 311 22.03 -35.97 -27.38
C THR A 311 23.10 -34.96 -26.96
N ASP A 312 24.28 -35.48 -26.68
CA ASP A 312 25.64 -34.90 -26.64
C ASP A 312 25.81 -33.35 -26.55
N LEU A 313 26.15 -32.88 -25.35
CA LEU A 313 26.39 -31.48 -24.97
C LEU A 313 27.66 -30.85 -25.58
N ALA A 314 28.52 -31.61 -26.24
CA ALA A 314 29.72 -31.07 -26.87
C ALA A 314 29.45 -30.48 -28.27
N ALA A 315 28.46 -30.99 -29.00
CA ALA A 315 28.08 -30.46 -30.33
C ALA A 315 27.21 -29.19 -30.24
N ALA A 316 26.55 -28.96 -29.10
CA ALA A 316 25.60 -27.87 -28.90
C ALA A 316 26.24 -26.47 -28.83
N TYR A 317 27.54 -26.37 -28.53
CA TYR A 317 28.23 -25.08 -28.43
C TYR A 317 28.66 -24.53 -29.80
N GLU A 318 29.00 -25.39 -30.77
CA GLU A 318 29.29 -24.91 -32.15
C GLU A 318 28.02 -24.62 -32.95
N ASP A 319 26.94 -25.37 -32.68
CA ASP A 319 25.63 -25.17 -33.31
C ASP A 319 24.92 -23.89 -32.81
N PHE A 320 25.40 -23.24 -31.74
CA PHE A 320 24.79 -22.02 -31.19
C PHE A 320 24.86 -20.81 -32.16
N PHE A 321 25.97 -20.66 -32.90
CA PHE A 321 26.12 -19.57 -33.86
C PHE A 321 25.49 -19.86 -35.23
N ALA A 322 25.43 -21.14 -35.64
CA ALA A 322 24.71 -21.57 -36.84
C ALA A 322 23.18 -21.47 -36.65
N ARG A 323 22.66 -21.82 -35.46
CA ARG A 323 21.23 -21.72 -35.13
C ARG A 323 20.72 -20.29 -35.05
N LYS A 324 21.56 -19.30 -34.72
CA LYS A 324 21.15 -17.89 -34.69
C LYS A 324 20.67 -17.39 -36.06
N GLU A 325 21.21 -17.93 -37.16
CA GLU A 325 20.78 -17.61 -38.53
C GLU A 325 19.51 -18.36 -38.96
N VAL A 326 19.29 -19.59 -38.45
CA VAL A 326 18.07 -20.37 -38.70
C VAL A 326 16.89 -19.88 -37.82
N PHE A 327 17.18 -19.37 -36.62
CA PHE A 327 16.22 -18.87 -35.63
C PHE A 327 15.46 -17.61 -36.09
N GLN A 328 15.94 -16.91 -37.12
CA GLN A 328 15.17 -15.83 -37.76
C GLN A 328 14.07 -16.35 -38.71
N LYS A 329 14.03 -17.66 -39.00
CA LYS A 329 13.06 -18.24 -39.95
C LYS A 329 12.08 -19.24 -39.36
N GLU A 330 12.37 -19.99 -38.30
CA GLU A 330 11.41 -20.96 -37.72
C GLU A 330 11.49 -20.98 -36.17
N GLY A 331 10.30 -20.96 -35.54
CA GLY A 331 10.05 -20.60 -34.13
C GLY A 331 10.62 -21.54 -33.06
N GLY A 332 10.68 -20.99 -31.83
CA GLY A 332 11.43 -21.46 -30.67
C GLY A 332 10.93 -22.71 -29.92
N PHE A 333 11.59 -22.96 -28.77
CA PHE A 333 11.65 -24.20 -27.99
C PHE A 333 10.30 -24.75 -27.45
N ASN A 334 10.19 -26.08 -27.37
CA ASN A 334 9.00 -26.82 -26.91
C ASN A 334 9.08 -27.26 -25.43
N ALA A 335 8.10 -26.84 -24.63
CA ALA A 335 7.74 -27.40 -23.33
C ALA A 335 6.78 -28.62 -23.49
N PRO A 336 6.63 -29.52 -22.49
CA PRO A 336 5.71 -30.66 -22.59
C PRO A 336 4.24 -30.22 -22.81
N ASP A 337 3.52 -30.99 -23.64
CA ASP A 337 2.24 -30.62 -24.23
C ASP A 337 1.08 -30.56 -23.22
N ASP A 338 0.46 -29.38 -23.08
CA ASP A 338 -0.74 -29.16 -22.25
C ASP A 338 -1.96 -29.97 -22.73
N ALA A 339 -1.94 -30.48 -23.97
CA ALA A 339 -3.03 -31.26 -24.56
C ALA A 339 -3.20 -32.66 -23.94
N SER A 340 -2.19 -33.21 -23.27
CA SER A 340 -2.26 -34.58 -22.72
C SER A 340 -2.92 -34.68 -21.34
N ARG A 341 -3.35 -33.57 -20.73
CA ARG A 341 -3.95 -33.51 -19.39
C ARG A 341 -5.42 -33.11 -19.45
N SER A 342 -6.28 -33.87 -18.77
CA SER A 342 -7.71 -33.58 -18.70
C SER A 342 -8.01 -32.45 -17.71
N PRO A 343 -8.83 -31.45 -18.08
CA PRO A 343 -9.29 -30.44 -17.15
C PRO A 343 -10.22 -31.03 -16.09
N ARG A 344 -10.17 -30.49 -14.87
CA ARG A 344 -11.09 -30.84 -13.78
C ARG A 344 -12.44 -30.15 -13.95
N SER A 345 -13.49 -30.75 -13.39
CA SER A 345 -14.82 -30.13 -13.40
C SER A 345 -14.91 -28.94 -12.42
N ALA A 346 -15.83 -28.01 -12.69
CA ALA A 346 -16.04 -26.85 -11.81
C ALA A 346 -16.45 -27.26 -10.39
N GLU A 347 -17.24 -28.33 -10.24
CA GLU A 347 -17.68 -28.86 -8.94
C GLU A 347 -16.52 -29.44 -8.12
N GLU A 348 -15.61 -30.18 -8.77
CA GLU A 348 -14.41 -30.71 -8.11
C GLU A 348 -13.49 -29.60 -7.62
N MET A 349 -13.29 -28.57 -8.45
CA MET A 349 -12.46 -27.43 -8.06
C MET A 349 -13.08 -26.63 -6.90
N ALA A 350 -14.40 -26.41 -6.92
CA ALA A 350 -15.09 -25.71 -5.84
C ALA A 350 -14.97 -26.46 -4.51
N LYS A 351 -15.13 -27.79 -4.52
CA LYS A 351 -14.96 -28.63 -3.33
C LYS A 351 -13.54 -28.57 -2.78
N GLU A 352 -12.52 -28.59 -3.64
CA GLU A 352 -11.13 -28.45 -3.20
C GLU A 352 -10.86 -27.05 -2.65
N ALA A 353 -11.38 -26.00 -3.28
CA ALA A 353 -11.24 -24.63 -2.80
C ALA A 353 -11.89 -24.45 -1.41
N ASP A 354 -13.09 -25.00 -1.20
CA ASP A 354 -13.77 -24.98 0.11
C ASP A 354 -12.99 -25.73 1.18
N PHE A 355 -12.44 -26.90 0.83
CA PHE A 355 -11.57 -27.67 1.72
C PHE A 355 -10.31 -26.88 2.10
N LEU A 356 -9.62 -26.29 1.13
CA LEU A 356 -8.40 -25.50 1.38
C LEU A 356 -8.69 -24.23 2.18
N ARG A 357 -9.85 -23.60 1.99
CA ARG A 357 -10.28 -22.44 2.79
C ARG A 357 -10.44 -22.83 4.26
N ALA A 358 -11.11 -23.95 4.54
CA ALA A 358 -11.28 -24.46 5.90
C ALA A 358 -9.94 -24.86 6.56
N GLU A 359 -8.99 -25.42 5.80
CA GLU A 359 -7.66 -25.74 6.32
C GLU A 359 -6.79 -24.49 6.53
N LEU A 360 -6.97 -23.45 5.70
CA LEU A 360 -6.27 -22.18 5.86
C LEU A 360 -6.64 -21.48 7.16
N GLU A 361 -7.93 -21.39 7.48
CA GLU A 361 -8.40 -20.77 8.74
C GLU A 361 -7.74 -21.43 9.97
N LYS A 362 -7.63 -22.77 9.96
CA LYS A 362 -6.94 -23.52 11.02
C LYS A 362 -5.45 -23.23 11.05
N TYR A 363 -4.82 -23.17 9.88
CA TYR A 363 -3.39 -22.93 9.75
C TYR A 363 -2.99 -21.54 10.21
N GLU A 364 -3.75 -20.51 9.84
CA GLU A 364 -3.53 -19.14 10.29
C GLU A 364 -3.64 -19.00 11.81
N ALA A 365 -4.65 -19.63 12.42
CA ALA A 365 -4.80 -19.66 13.88
C ALA A 365 -3.60 -20.31 14.59
N GLU A 366 -3.05 -21.39 14.02
CA GLU A 366 -1.85 -22.04 14.56
C GLU A 366 -0.58 -21.20 14.41
N VAL A 367 -0.43 -20.49 13.28
CA VAL A 367 0.73 -19.60 13.04
C VAL A 367 0.66 -18.41 13.99
N ALA A 368 -0.53 -17.83 14.18
CA ALA A 368 -0.74 -16.73 15.12
C ALA A 368 -0.47 -17.11 16.58
N ALA A 369 -0.67 -18.38 16.96
CA ALA A 369 -0.38 -18.87 18.32
C ALA A 369 1.10 -19.14 18.60
N LYS A 370 1.96 -19.14 17.56
CA LYS A 370 3.41 -19.42 17.67
C LYS A 370 4.29 -18.17 17.62
N ASN A 371 3.72 -17.06 17.16
CA ASN A 371 4.34 -15.73 17.16
C ASN A 371 3.79 -14.92 18.32
#